data_AF-A0A520XHE7-F1
#
_entry.id   AF-A0A520XHE7-F1
#
_cell.length_a   1.000
_cell.length_b   1.000
_cell.length_c   1.000
_cell.angle_alpha   90.00
_cell.angle_beta   90.00
_cell.angle_gamma   90.00
#
_symmetry.space_group_name_H-M   'P 1'
#
loop_
_entity.id
_entity.type
_entity.pdbx_description
1 polymer ?
#
loop_
_entity_poly.entity_id
_entity_poly.type
_entity_poly.pdbx_seq_one_letter_code
_entity_poly.pdbx_strand_id
1 'polypeptide(L)'
;MNCLTCHTKASSGDILGGIKLVYSLKPVAVSITGTLIIAVIFIVLIILFLYFIIKSAIIKPIAKMSKLADEISKGYFEEEIEHPRNDEIGSLAKSFNRMQVSLKKAMELLKRGR
;
A
#
# COMPACT_ATOMS: atom_id res chain seq x y z
N MET A 1 19.92 26.37 65.71
CA MET A 1 18.57 26.78 65.28
C MET A 1 17.88 25.53 64.76
N ASN A 2 16.84 25.08 65.46
CA ASN A 2 16.21 23.78 65.23
C ASN A 2 15.01 23.97 64.29
N CYS A 3 14.96 23.22 63.18
CA CYS A 3 13.91 23.34 62.16
C CYS A 3 12.48 23.09 62.69
N LEU A 4 12.36 22.45 63.86
CA LEU A 4 11.09 22.15 64.54
C LEU A 4 10.39 23.37 65.18
N THR A 5 11.07 24.51 65.36
CA THR A 5 10.43 25.71 65.95
C THR A 5 9.62 26.53 64.92
N CYS A 6 9.70 26.22 63.63
CA CYS A 6 9.02 26.96 62.55
C CYS A 6 7.92 26.17 61.81
N HIS A 7 7.72 24.88 62.11
CA HIS A 7 6.67 24.03 61.53
C HIS A 7 5.68 23.49 62.58
N THR A 8 5.35 24.29 63.58
CA THR A 8 4.53 23.86 64.74
C THR A 8 3.01 23.89 64.50
N LYS A 9 2.56 24.36 63.34
CA LYS A 9 1.12 24.45 62.95
C LYS A 9 0.70 23.47 61.86
N ALA A 10 1.55 22.51 61.51
CA ALA A 10 1.22 21.48 60.55
C ALA A 10 0.24 20.47 61.16
N SER A 11 -1.02 20.55 60.75
CA SER A 11 -2.04 19.54 61.00
C SER A 11 -1.97 18.42 59.96
N SER A 12 -2.50 17.24 60.30
CA SER A 12 -2.51 16.08 59.39
C SER A 12 -3.32 16.41 58.13
N GLY A 13 -2.62 16.61 57.00
CA GLY A 13 -3.20 17.09 55.74
C GLY A 13 -2.48 18.31 55.15
N ASP A 14 -1.65 19.00 55.93
CA ASP A 14 -0.92 20.18 55.47
C ASP A 14 0.29 19.82 54.61
N ILE A 15 0.40 20.46 53.45
CA ILE A 15 1.53 20.27 52.52
C ILE A 15 2.74 21.04 53.07
N LEU A 16 3.73 20.30 53.58
CA LEU A 16 4.91 20.86 54.26
C LEU A 16 6.01 21.39 53.32
N GLY A 17 5.87 21.14 52.02
CA GLY A 17 6.80 21.57 50.99
C GLY A 17 6.58 20.85 49.67
N GLY A 18 7.19 21.34 48.60
CA GLY A 18 7.14 20.74 47.27
C GLY A 18 8.53 20.60 46.66
N ILE A 19 8.76 19.49 45.94
CA ILE A 19 9.99 19.28 45.18
C ILE A 19 9.71 19.72 43.74
N LYS A 20 10.39 20.77 43.28
CA LYS A 20 10.33 21.21 41.88
C LYS A 20 11.40 20.46 41.09
N LEU A 21 10.97 19.49 40.30
CA LEU A 21 11.85 18.77 39.38
C LEU A 21 11.95 19.55 38.05
N VAL A 22 13.17 19.93 37.68
CA VAL A 22 13.45 20.59 36.39
C VAL A 22 14.33 19.66 35.56
N TYR A 23 13.72 18.97 34.60
CA TYR A 23 14.42 18.08 33.68
C TYR A 23 14.41 18.63 32.25
N SER A 24 15.47 18.34 31.51
CA SER A 24 15.54 18.68 30.09
C SER A 24 14.78 17.66 29.26
N LEU A 25 13.69 18.09 28.63
CA LEU A 25 12.89 17.27 27.70
C LEU A 25 13.51 17.16 26.29
N LYS A 26 14.57 17.92 25.99
CA LYS A 26 15.29 17.92 24.71
C LYS A 26 15.67 16.51 24.20
N PRO A 27 16.31 15.62 24.99
CA PRO A 27 16.65 14.27 24.51
C PRO A 27 15.42 13.42 24.21
N VAL A 28 14.34 13.59 24.96
CA VAL A 28 13.07 12.89 24.71
C VAL A 28 12.47 13.35 23.38
N ALA A 29 12.44 14.66 23.12
CA ALA A 29 11.95 15.22 21.86
C ALA A 29 12.78 14.74 20.65
N VAL A 30 14.12 14.75 20.74
CA VAL A 30 15.00 14.30 19.65
C VAL A 30 14.78 12.82 19.32
N SER A 31 14.65 11.96 20.34
CA SER A 31 14.39 10.53 20.16
C SER A 31 13.03 10.27 19.48
N ILE A 32 11.99 11.01 19.86
CA ILE A 32 10.67 10.94 19.23
C ILE A 32 10.75 11.37 17.76
N THR A 33 11.39 12.50 17.46
CA THR A 33 11.50 12.99 16.07
C THR A 33 12.28 12.02 15.17
N GLY A 34 13.36 11.41 15.66
CA GLY A 34 14.11 10.41 14.90
C GLY A 34 13.28 9.18 14.58
N THR A 35 12.52 8.68 15.56
CA THR A 35 11.62 7.54 15.37
C THR A 35 10.51 7.84 14.36
N LEU A 36 9.92 9.05 14.40
CA LEU A 36 8.89 9.46 13.45
C LEU A 36 9.42 9.55 12.01
N ILE A 37 10.64 10.08 11.81
CA ILE A 37 11.26 10.15 10.48
C ILE A 37 11.47 8.75 9.90
N ILE A 38 12.00 7.82 10.70
CA ILE A 38 12.21 6.43 10.27
C ILE A 38 10.87 5.77 9.93
N ALA A 39 9.83 5.98 10.74
CA ALA A 39 8.49 5.46 10.48
C ALA A 39 7.92 5.98 9.14
N VAL A 40 8.05 7.28 8.87
CA VAL A 40 7.60 7.88 7.60
C VAL A 40 8.35 7.29 6.41
N ILE A 41 9.68 7.15 6.51
CA ILE A 41 10.48 6.53 5.44
C ILE A 41 9.99 5.11 5.17
N PHE A 42 9.75 4.32 6.22
CA PHE A 42 9.28 2.94 6.07
C PHE A 42 7.90 2.86 5.41
N ILE A 43 6.98 3.75 5.78
CA ILE A 43 5.65 3.85 5.15
C ILE A 43 5.79 4.17 3.66
N VAL A 44 6.62 5.15 3.30
CA VAL A 44 6.86 5.50 1.89
C VAL A 44 7.42 4.32 1.11
N LEU A 45 8.37 3.58 1.68
CA LEU A 45 8.94 2.38 1.04
C LEU A 45 7.88 1.29 0.81
N ILE A 46 7.00 1.05 1.80
CA ILE A 46 5.90 0.09 1.65
C ILE A 46 4.96 0.52 0.52
N ILE A 47 4.59 1.80 0.46
CA ILE A 47 3.70 2.32 -0.58
C ILE A 47 4.33 2.13 -1.96
N LEU A 48 5.61 2.46 -2.13
CA LEU A 48 6.32 2.29 -3.40
C LEU A 48 6.42 0.81 -3.80
N PHE A 49 6.69 -0.06 -2.84
CA PHE A 49 6.74 -1.50 -3.06
C PHE A 49 5.39 -2.06 -3.52
N LEU A 50 4.30 -1.72 -2.81
CA LEU A 50 2.95 -2.13 -3.19
C LEU A 50 2.53 -1.56 -4.54
N TYR A 51 2.86 -0.30 -4.83
CA TYR A 51 2.61 0.31 -6.13
C TYR A 51 3.24 -0.51 -7.27
N PHE A 52 4.50 -0.92 -7.12
CA PHE A 52 5.19 -1.71 -8.13
C PHE A 52 4.56 -3.10 -8.32
N ILE A 53 4.16 -3.75 -7.22
CA ILE A 53 3.47 -5.05 -7.27
C ILE A 53 2.12 -4.92 -7.97
N ILE A 54 1.27 -4.00 -7.55
CA ILE A 54 -0.08 -3.82 -8.13
C ILE A 54 0.03 -3.45 -9.61
N LYS A 55 0.97 -2.57 -9.96
CA LYS A 55 1.18 -2.16 -11.35
C LYS A 55 1.56 -3.34 -12.24
N SER A 56 2.47 -4.19 -11.80
CA SER A 56 2.96 -5.33 -12.59
C SER A 56 2.01 -6.53 -12.58
N ALA A 57 1.35 -6.80 -11.46
CA ALA A 57 0.47 -7.95 -11.26
C ALA A 57 -0.93 -7.74 -11.83
N ILE A 58 -1.46 -6.52 -11.75
CA ILE A 58 -2.89 -6.26 -12.03
C ILE A 58 -3.04 -5.22 -13.15
N ILE A 59 -2.48 -4.02 -12.98
CA ILE A 59 -2.76 -2.90 -13.89
C ILE A 59 -2.24 -3.18 -15.30
N LYS A 60 -0.97 -3.59 -15.44
CA LYS A 60 -0.36 -3.91 -16.74
C LYS A 60 -1.11 -4.99 -17.52
N PRO A 61 -1.41 -6.18 -16.96
CA PRO A 61 -2.14 -7.21 -17.71
C PRO A 61 -3.53 -6.74 -18.10
N ILE A 62 -4.29 -6.09 -17.21
CA ILE A 62 -5.63 -5.54 -17.54
C ILE A 62 -5.55 -4.53 -18.68
N ALA A 63 -4.61 -3.59 -18.62
CA ALA A 63 -4.41 -2.61 -19.68
C ALA A 63 -4.03 -3.27 -21.01
N LYS A 64 -3.22 -4.34 -20.99
CA LYS A 64 -2.90 -5.13 -22.18
C LYS A 64 -4.15 -5.81 -22.75
N MET A 65 -5.00 -6.42 -21.91
CA MET A 65 -6.25 -7.04 -22.39
C MET A 65 -7.17 -6.01 -23.04
N SER A 66 -7.29 -4.82 -22.43
CA SER A 66 -8.11 -3.74 -22.98
C SER A 66 -7.61 -3.27 -24.34
N LYS A 67 -6.29 -3.13 -24.51
CA LYS A 67 -5.70 -2.77 -25.81
C LYS A 67 -5.92 -3.86 -26.85
N LEU A 68 -5.75 -5.13 -26.48
CA LEU A 68 -5.97 -6.25 -27.38
C LEU A 68 -7.44 -6.40 -27.78
N ALA A 69 -8.38 -6.11 -26.86
CA ALA A 69 -9.79 -6.10 -27.19
C ALA A 69 -10.13 -5.06 -28.28
N ASP A 70 -9.50 -3.88 -28.23
CA ASP A 70 -9.65 -2.84 -29.26
C ASP A 70 -9.09 -3.31 -30.62
N GLU A 71 -7.93 -3.97 -30.63
CA GLU A 71 -7.35 -4.52 -31.86
C GLU A 71 -8.19 -5.68 -32.44
N ILE A 72 -8.70 -6.57 -31.58
CA ILE A 72 -9.63 -7.64 -31.97
C ILE A 72 -10.91 -7.06 -32.60
N SER A 73 -11.40 -5.93 -32.08
CA SER A 73 -12.59 -5.27 -32.66
C SER A 73 -12.37 -4.78 -34.09
N LYS A 74 -11.11 -4.49 -34.46
CA LYS A 74 -10.68 -4.09 -35.80
C LYS A 74 -10.35 -5.29 -36.70
N GLY A 75 -10.40 -6.51 -36.16
CA GLY A 75 -10.12 -7.75 -36.87
C GLY A 75 -8.67 -8.23 -36.83
N TYR A 76 -7.84 -7.67 -35.93
CA TYR A 76 -6.46 -8.10 -35.68
C TYR A 76 -6.43 -9.10 -34.51
N PHE A 77 -5.85 -10.29 -34.72
CA PHE A 77 -5.90 -11.41 -33.77
C PHE A 77 -4.51 -12.02 -33.47
N GLU A 78 -3.43 -11.31 -33.77
CA GLU A 78 -2.06 -11.83 -33.79
C GLU A 78 -1.42 -11.96 -32.40
N GLU A 79 -1.91 -11.23 -31.39
CA GLU A 79 -1.32 -11.19 -30.06
C GLU A 79 -2.17 -11.91 -29.01
N GLU A 80 -1.54 -12.72 -28.16
CA GLU A 80 -2.16 -13.35 -26.98
C GLU A 80 -1.70 -12.67 -25.68
N ILE A 81 -2.51 -12.81 -24.63
CA ILE A 81 -2.11 -12.39 -23.29
C ILE A 81 -1.37 -13.52 -22.60
N GLU A 82 -0.05 -13.37 -22.49
CA GLU A 82 0.77 -14.21 -21.63
C GLU A 82 0.76 -13.67 -20.20
N HIS A 83 0.09 -14.40 -19.30
CA HIS A 83 0.11 -14.11 -17.87
C HIS A 83 0.25 -15.42 -17.06
N PRO A 84 1.49 -15.85 -16.73
CA PRO A 84 1.75 -17.16 -16.14
C PRO A 84 1.38 -17.27 -14.64
N ARG A 85 0.52 -16.39 -14.12
CA ARG A 85 0.02 -16.51 -12.74
C ARG A 85 -1.15 -17.48 -12.66
N ASN A 86 -1.26 -18.14 -11.51
CA ASN A 86 -2.38 -19.00 -11.15
C ASN A 86 -3.31 -18.28 -10.16
N ASP A 87 -3.61 -17.02 -10.44
CA ASP A 87 -4.57 -16.19 -9.70
C ASP A 87 -5.77 -15.83 -10.60
N GLU A 88 -6.67 -14.97 -10.09
CA GLU A 88 -7.86 -14.51 -10.80
C GLU A 88 -7.50 -13.78 -12.09
N ILE A 89 -6.40 -13.03 -12.12
CA ILE A 89 -5.92 -12.31 -13.31
C ILE A 89 -5.40 -13.29 -14.37
N GLY A 90 -4.70 -14.34 -13.96
CA GLY A 90 -4.27 -15.42 -14.84
C GLY A 90 -5.44 -16.24 -15.38
N SER A 91 -6.44 -16.53 -14.55
CA SER A 91 -7.69 -17.18 -15.00
C SER A 91 -8.46 -16.33 -16.01
N LEU A 92 -8.51 -15.01 -15.78
CA LEU A 92 -9.08 -14.04 -16.72
C LEU A 92 -8.30 -14.02 -18.03
N ALA A 93 -6.98 -13.99 -18.01
CA ALA A 93 -6.14 -14.02 -19.21
C ALA A 93 -6.41 -15.27 -20.06
N LYS A 94 -6.47 -16.45 -19.41
CA LYS A 94 -6.80 -17.71 -20.09
C LYS A 94 -8.20 -17.68 -20.70
N SER A 95 -9.18 -17.10 -19.99
CA SER A 95 -10.56 -16.96 -20.49
C SER A 95 -10.64 -16.00 -21.68
N PHE A 96 -9.91 -14.89 -21.61
CA PHE A 96 -9.82 -13.91 -22.70
C PHE A 96 -9.20 -14.51 -23.96
N ASN A 97 -8.08 -15.25 -23.84
CA ASN A 97 -7.45 -15.90 -25.00
C ASN A 97 -8.42 -16.92 -25.65
N ARG A 98 -9.19 -17.69 -24.86
CA ARG A 98 -10.22 -18.57 -25.41
C ARG A 98 -11.31 -17.81 -26.19
N MET A 99 -11.74 -16.66 -25.69
CA MET A 99 -12.69 -15.78 -26.38
C MET A 99 -12.11 -15.28 -27.70
N GLN A 100 -10.87 -14.79 -27.71
CA GLN A 100 -10.17 -14.34 -28.92
C GLN A 100 -10.11 -15.43 -29.99
N VAL A 101 -9.70 -16.65 -29.63
CA VAL A 101 -9.66 -17.80 -30.55
C VAL A 101 -11.05 -18.12 -31.11
N SER A 102 -12.09 -18.02 -30.29
CA SER A 102 -13.47 -18.29 -30.70
C SER A 102 -13.99 -17.24 -31.69
N LEU A 103 -13.70 -15.96 -31.44
CA LEU A 103 -14.03 -14.85 -32.34
C LEU A 103 -13.30 -14.96 -33.68
N LYS A 104 -12.00 -15.28 -33.66
CA LYS A 104 -11.20 -15.49 -34.88
C LYS A 104 -11.82 -16.57 -35.76
N LYS A 105 -12.14 -17.73 -35.18
CA LYS A 105 -12.80 -18.84 -35.90
C LYS A 105 -14.15 -18.42 -36.48
N ALA A 106 -14.97 -17.71 -35.71
CA ALA A 106 -16.26 -17.22 -36.19
C ALA A 106 -16.11 -16.29 -37.41
N MET A 107 -15.15 -15.36 -37.39
CA MET A 107 -14.86 -14.49 -38.52
C MET A 107 -14.35 -15.26 -39.75
N GLU A 108 -13.48 -16.25 -39.57
CA GLU A 108 -12.97 -17.08 -40.68
C GLU A 108 -14.08 -17.89 -41.37
N LEU A 109 -15.04 -18.42 -40.60
CA LEU A 109 -16.20 -19.13 -41.14
C LEU A 109 -17.07 -18.21 -42.00
N LEU A 110 -17.33 -16.98 -41.54
CA LEU A 110 -18.08 -15.98 -42.30
C LEU A 110 -17.36 -15.57 -43.59
N LYS A 111 -16.02 -15.55 -43.61
CA LYS A 111 -15.23 -15.26 -44.83
C LYS A 111 -15.25 -16.39 -45.86
N ARG A 112 -15.37 -17.65 -45.43
CA ARG A 112 -15.41 -18.83 -46.34
C ARG A 112 -16.79 -19.11 -46.92
N GLY A 113 -17.86 -18.67 -46.26
CA GLY A 113 -19.25 -18.83 -46.73
C GLY A 113 -19.70 -17.78 -47.75
N ARG A 114 -18.76 -17.01 -48.31
CA ARG A 114 -18.97 -15.98 -49.32
C ARG A 114 -18.12 -16.32 -50.55
#